data_AF-A0A1M3JZA8-F1
#
_entry.id   AF-A0A1M3JZA8-F1
#
_cell.length_a   1.000
_cell.length_b   1.000
_cell.length_c   1.000
_cell.angle_alpha   90.00
_cell.angle_beta   90.00
_cell.angle_gamma   90.00
#
_symmetry.space_group_name_H-M   'P 1'
#
loop_
_entity.id
_entity.type
_entity.pdbx_description
1 polymer ?
#
loop_
_entity_poly.entity_id
_entity_poly.type
_entity_poly.pdbx_seq_one_letter_code
_entity_poly.pdbx_strand_id
1 'polypeptide(L)'
;MNDIRSTQAPVRLDKEEPFIQTQFEREKGFDMSRISETTNLSYDVIFEQLINGLKRSLSKEITVQKPEFEHSTPNRLRIYLDRNKFSGVHYEICFRQAYYEFALHFESTPARNLERRQFFDPHLEEITNLVGQIVKSGPLENQGRMRVWYEHKREPIDQEKINIFIEHYSRFMIATYPILNKVYSNT
;
A
#
# COMPACT_ATOMS: atom_id res chain seq x y z
N MET A 1 -67.17 -18.31 -17.67
CA MET A 1 -67.52 -19.54 -18.40
C MET A 1 -66.24 -20.32 -18.64
N ASN A 2 -66.28 -21.61 -18.27
CA ASN A 2 -65.36 -22.71 -18.54
C ASN A 2 -64.03 -22.81 -17.76
N ASP A 3 -64.16 -23.43 -16.58
CA ASP A 3 -63.28 -24.47 -16.04
C ASP A 3 -62.82 -25.47 -17.10
N ILE A 4 -61.55 -25.90 -17.06
CA ILE A 4 -61.17 -27.33 -17.22
C ILE A 4 -60.01 -27.64 -16.28
N ARG A 5 -60.31 -28.41 -15.23
CA ARG A 5 -59.35 -29.19 -14.43
C ARG A 5 -58.97 -30.43 -15.24
N SER A 6 -57.70 -30.83 -15.23
CA SER A 6 -57.29 -32.19 -15.60
C SER A 6 -56.42 -32.80 -14.50
N THR A 7 -57.01 -33.77 -13.82
CA THR A 7 -56.43 -34.72 -12.88
C THR A 7 -55.73 -35.86 -13.63
N GLN A 8 -54.57 -36.33 -13.15
CA GLN A 8 -54.27 -37.76 -12.99
C GLN A 8 -53.04 -37.98 -12.11
N ALA A 9 -53.16 -38.96 -11.22
CA ALA A 9 -52.21 -39.45 -10.22
C ALA A 9 -51.53 -40.76 -10.71
N PRO A 10 -50.99 -41.62 -9.83
CA PRO A 10 -49.71 -41.57 -9.12
C PRO A 10 -48.74 -42.69 -9.57
N VAL A 11 -47.45 -42.61 -9.21
CA VAL A 11 -46.54 -43.77 -9.25
C VAL A 11 -45.75 -43.87 -7.94
N ARG A 12 -46.11 -44.88 -7.15
CA ARG A 12 -45.36 -45.58 -6.09
C ARG A 12 -44.30 -46.49 -6.75
N LEU A 13 -43.23 -47.05 -6.20
CA LEU A 13 -42.62 -47.38 -4.89
C LEU A 13 -41.24 -47.96 -5.36
N ASP A 14 -40.07 -47.70 -4.77
CA ASP A 14 -39.47 -48.39 -3.62
C ASP A 14 -37.95 -48.24 -3.78
N LYS A 15 -37.24 -48.13 -2.65
CA LYS A 15 -36.01 -48.85 -2.26
C LYS A 15 -35.15 -47.99 -1.34
N GLU A 16 -35.30 -48.27 -0.06
CA GLU A 16 -34.25 -48.08 0.94
C GLU A 16 -33.07 -49.01 0.60
N GLU A 17 -31.84 -48.51 0.70
CA GLU A 17 -30.70 -49.28 1.23
C GLU A 17 -29.73 -48.34 1.96
N PRO A 18 -28.97 -48.85 2.96
CA PRO A 18 -28.37 -48.06 4.03
C PRO A 18 -26.84 -47.90 3.90
N PHE A 19 -26.30 -47.03 4.78
CA PHE A 19 -24.98 -47.11 5.43
C PHE A 19 -23.71 -47.17 4.54
N ILE A 20 -22.90 -46.11 4.56
CA ILE A 20 -21.50 -46.21 5.02
C ILE A 20 -21.14 -44.94 5.81
N GLN A 21 -21.13 -45.09 7.13
CA GLN A 21 -20.42 -44.20 8.04
C GLN A 21 -18.93 -44.54 7.91
N THR A 22 -18.21 -43.83 7.04
CA THR A 22 -16.77 -44.04 6.89
C THR A 22 -16.04 -43.49 8.09
N GLN A 23 -15.38 -44.39 8.79
CA GLN A 23 -14.38 -44.18 9.83
C GLN A 23 -13.35 -43.14 9.40
N PHE A 24 -13.46 -41.90 9.89
CA PHE A 24 -12.32 -41.00 10.06
C PHE A 24 -12.58 -40.00 11.20
N GLU A 25 -13.26 -40.44 12.26
CA GLU A 25 -13.12 -39.85 13.58
C GLU A 25 -12.25 -40.78 14.42
N ARG A 26 -10.94 -40.53 14.38
CA ARG A 26 -9.96 -40.80 15.45
C ARG A 26 -8.57 -40.58 14.89
N GLU A 27 -8.19 -39.32 14.75
CA GLU A 27 -6.81 -38.93 14.97
C GLU A 27 -6.80 -37.45 15.35
N LYS A 28 -6.74 -37.23 16.66
CA LYS A 28 -6.25 -36.05 17.38
C LYS A 28 -6.77 -34.70 16.89
N GLY A 29 -7.63 -34.10 17.70
CA GLY A 29 -8.11 -32.72 17.55
C GLY A 29 -6.99 -31.77 17.13
N PHE A 30 -7.01 -31.40 15.85
CA PHE A 30 -6.36 -30.21 15.36
C PHE A 30 -7.42 -29.12 15.43
N ASP A 31 -7.42 -28.44 16.56
CA ASP A 31 -8.19 -27.23 16.77
C ASP A 31 -7.74 -26.18 15.74
N MET A 32 -8.51 -26.04 14.67
CA MET A 32 -8.33 -25.00 13.66
C MET A 32 -8.58 -23.58 14.22
N SER A 33 -8.92 -23.43 15.51
CA SER A 33 -8.93 -22.12 16.18
C SER A 33 -7.53 -21.63 16.59
N ARG A 34 -6.48 -22.40 16.31
CA ARG A 34 -5.08 -21.99 16.50
C ARG A 34 -4.30 -22.03 15.19
N ILE A 35 -4.30 -20.90 14.49
CA ILE A 35 -3.14 -20.11 14.01
C ILE A 35 -3.73 -19.05 13.05
N SER A 36 -4.30 -18.01 13.65
CA SER A 36 -4.14 -16.67 13.11
C SER A 36 -3.41 -15.89 14.19
N GLU A 37 -2.23 -16.37 14.57
CA GLU A 37 -1.25 -15.48 15.16
C GLU A 37 -0.81 -14.57 14.01
N THR A 38 -1.55 -13.47 13.81
CA THR A 38 -1.00 -12.30 13.15
C THR A 38 0.19 -11.89 14.00
N THR A 39 1.35 -12.45 13.70
CA THR A 39 2.61 -12.05 14.29
C THR A 39 2.78 -10.60 13.90
N ASN A 40 2.57 -9.69 14.85
CA ASN A 40 2.86 -8.29 14.65
C ASN A 40 4.37 -8.19 14.41
N LEU A 41 4.77 -8.11 13.14
CA LEU A 41 6.16 -7.93 12.76
C LEU A 41 6.67 -6.63 13.40
N SER A 42 7.91 -6.63 13.88
CA SER A 42 8.54 -5.38 14.31
C SER A 42 8.67 -4.44 13.11
N TYR A 43 8.70 -3.13 13.38
CA TYR A 43 8.89 -2.16 12.30
C TYR A 43 10.24 -2.33 11.59
N ASP A 44 11.28 -2.82 12.28
CA ASP A 44 12.56 -3.16 11.63
C ASP A 44 12.38 -4.22 10.54
N VAL A 45 11.67 -5.31 10.84
CA VAL A 45 11.42 -6.38 9.88
C VAL A 45 10.55 -5.88 8.73
N ILE A 46 9.52 -5.08 9.04
CA ILE A 46 8.66 -4.49 8.01
C ILE A 46 9.48 -3.57 7.09
N PHE A 47 10.30 -2.68 7.63
CA PHE A 47 11.11 -1.76 6.83
C PHE A 47 12.19 -2.48 6.03
N GLU A 48 12.83 -3.52 6.57
CA GLU A 48 13.78 -4.32 5.80
C GLU A 48 13.12 -4.93 4.56
N GLN A 49 11.92 -5.50 4.73
CA GLN A 49 11.16 -6.07 3.61
C GLN A 49 10.72 -5.01 2.60
N LEU A 50 10.24 -3.85 3.07
CA LEU A 50 9.89 -2.71 2.21
C LEU A 50 11.11 -2.23 1.41
N ILE A 51 12.27 -2.06 2.05
CA ILE A 51 13.52 -1.66 1.38
C ILE A 51 13.88 -2.66 0.27
N ASN A 52 13.87 -3.95 0.59
CA ASN A 52 14.22 -5.00 -0.36
C ASN A 52 13.21 -5.07 -1.52
N GLY A 53 11.92 -4.91 -1.25
CA GLY A 53 10.88 -4.85 -2.26
C GLY A 53 10.98 -3.63 -3.17
N LEU A 54 11.23 -2.45 -2.59
CA LEU A 54 11.39 -1.20 -3.34
C LEU A 54 12.60 -1.27 -4.26
N LYS A 55 13.75 -1.74 -3.77
CA LYS A 55 14.96 -1.93 -4.60
C LYS A 55 14.73 -2.77 -5.87
N ARG A 56 13.76 -3.70 -5.84
CA ARG A 56 13.40 -4.55 -6.98
C ARG A 56 12.32 -3.97 -7.89
N SER A 57 11.51 -3.05 -7.39
CA SER A 57 10.32 -2.52 -8.10
C SER A 57 10.53 -1.12 -8.70
N LEU A 58 11.54 -0.38 -8.23
CA LEU A 58 11.84 0.95 -8.77
C LEU A 58 12.33 0.90 -10.22
N SER A 59 11.97 1.92 -10.99
CA SER A 59 12.43 2.04 -12.38
C SER A 59 13.94 2.24 -12.48
N LYS A 60 14.50 2.04 -13.67
CA LYS A 60 15.93 2.23 -13.93
C LYS A 60 16.35 3.67 -13.63
N GLU A 61 15.53 4.64 -13.99
CA GLU A 61 15.76 6.08 -13.83
C GLU A 61 15.91 6.49 -12.35
N ILE A 62 15.10 5.87 -11.48
CA ILE A 62 15.20 6.09 -10.02
C ILE A 62 16.39 5.34 -9.46
N THR A 63 16.60 4.09 -9.89
CA THR A 63 17.69 3.23 -9.40
C THR A 63 19.07 3.83 -9.66
N VAL A 64 19.29 4.50 -10.81
CA VAL A 64 20.57 5.16 -11.11
C VAL A 64 20.87 6.35 -10.17
N GLN A 65 19.87 6.90 -9.48
CA GLN A 65 20.09 7.91 -8.43
C GLN A 65 20.69 7.31 -7.14
N LYS A 66 20.85 5.98 -7.08
CA LYS A 66 21.35 5.22 -5.92
C LYS A 66 20.61 5.56 -4.62
N PRO A 67 19.30 5.22 -4.52
CA PRO A 67 18.51 5.61 -3.36
C PRO A 67 19.12 5.16 -2.02
N GLU A 68 19.24 6.10 -1.08
CA GLU A 68 19.70 5.88 0.29
C GLU A 68 18.48 5.71 1.21
N PHE A 69 18.47 4.63 1.99
CA PHE A 69 17.39 4.29 2.90
C PHE A 69 17.82 4.59 4.35
N GLU A 70 17.11 5.47 5.04
CA GLU A 70 17.35 5.82 6.44
C GLU A 70 16.16 5.43 7.31
N HIS A 71 16.41 4.57 8.30
CA HIS A 71 15.47 4.27 9.38
C HIS A 71 16.00 4.93 10.67
N SER A 72 15.59 6.17 10.93
CA SER A 72 16.09 6.97 12.08
C SER A 72 15.14 7.04 13.26
N THR A 73 13.87 6.68 13.06
CA THR A 73 12.84 6.62 14.11
C THR A 73 12.01 5.36 13.88
N PRO A 74 11.52 4.70 14.94
CA PRO A 74 10.98 3.34 14.87
C PRO A 74 9.81 3.18 13.89
N ASN A 75 9.11 4.26 13.54
CA ASN A 75 7.93 4.20 12.67
C ASN A 75 8.11 4.92 11.33
N ARG A 76 9.35 5.24 10.90
CA ARG A 76 9.58 5.96 9.64
C ARG A 76 10.76 5.43 8.85
N LEU A 77 10.55 5.27 7.55
CA LEU A 77 11.60 4.99 6.57
C LEU A 77 11.70 6.17 5.60
N ARG A 78 12.86 6.82 5.57
CA ARG A 78 13.18 7.87 4.59
C ARG A 78 13.99 7.30 3.44
N ILE A 79 13.74 7.80 2.25
CA ILE A 79 14.43 7.41 1.03
C ILE A 79 14.88 8.68 0.32
N TYR A 80 16.19 8.86 0.25
CA TYR A 80 16.81 9.96 -0.48
C TYR A 80 17.27 9.42 -1.83
N LEU A 81 17.08 10.19 -2.88
CA LEU A 81 17.68 9.88 -4.18
C LEU A 81 19.11 10.45 -4.19
N ASP A 82 19.53 11.14 -5.25
CA ASP A 82 20.78 11.89 -5.25
C ASP A 82 20.61 13.20 -4.45
N ARG A 83 21.18 13.28 -3.24
CA ARG A 83 21.09 14.46 -2.36
C ARG A 83 21.73 15.72 -2.94
N ASN A 84 22.71 15.58 -3.84
CA ASN A 84 23.34 16.72 -4.49
C ASN A 84 22.38 17.33 -5.51
N LYS A 85 21.64 16.47 -6.21
CA LYS A 85 20.63 16.89 -7.18
C LYS A 85 19.33 17.34 -6.52
N PHE A 86 18.79 16.57 -5.58
CA PHE A 86 17.47 16.76 -4.98
C PHE A 86 17.55 17.29 -3.54
N SER A 87 18.30 18.38 -3.33
CA SER A 87 18.53 18.94 -1.98
C SER A 87 17.24 19.43 -1.30
N GLY A 88 17.04 19.02 -0.05
CA GLY A 88 15.86 19.34 0.76
C GLY A 88 14.60 18.59 0.34
N VAL A 89 14.74 17.41 -0.29
CA VAL A 89 13.64 16.53 -0.67
C VAL A 89 13.95 15.08 -0.29
N HIS A 90 12.95 14.36 0.19
CA HIS A 90 13.02 12.92 0.39
C HIS A 90 11.63 12.29 0.31
N TYR A 91 11.63 11.01 -0.02
CA TYR A 91 10.46 10.16 0.10
C TYR A 91 10.39 9.63 1.55
N GLU A 92 9.20 9.49 2.14
CA GLU A 92 9.01 8.96 3.50
C GLU A 92 7.81 7.99 3.55
N ILE A 93 8.03 6.82 4.15
CA ILE A 93 6.97 5.94 4.65
C ILE A 93 6.88 6.17 6.15
N CYS A 94 5.73 6.58 6.66
CA CYS A 94 5.51 6.88 8.07
C CYS A 94 4.29 6.11 8.61
N PHE A 95 4.51 5.27 9.61
CA PHE A 95 3.46 4.53 10.28
C PHE A 95 2.90 5.34 11.44
N ARG A 96 1.91 6.19 11.16
CA ARG A 96 1.21 7.01 12.16
C ARG A 96 0.28 6.13 13.02
N GLN A 97 -0.20 6.71 14.11
CA GLN A 97 -1.12 6.04 15.03
C GLN A 97 -2.47 5.71 14.37
N ALA A 98 -2.99 6.61 13.54
CA ALA A 98 -4.32 6.49 12.93
C ALA A 98 -4.30 6.00 11.46
N TYR A 99 -3.16 6.09 10.77
CA TYR A 99 -3.02 5.74 9.35
C TYR A 99 -1.57 5.45 8.99
N TYR A 100 -1.34 4.93 7.78
CA TYR A 100 -0.02 4.85 7.17
C TYR A 100 0.11 5.95 6.13
N GLU A 101 1.23 6.66 6.13
CA GLU A 101 1.49 7.79 5.26
C GLU A 101 2.66 7.48 4.33
N PHE A 102 2.48 7.79 3.05
CA PHE A 102 3.48 7.60 2.01
C PHE A 102 3.62 8.93 1.27
N ALA A 103 4.79 9.55 1.36
CA ALA A 103 4.93 10.95 1.04
C ALA A 103 6.24 11.28 0.31
N LEU A 104 6.19 12.38 -0.44
CA LEU A 104 7.34 13.14 -0.92
C LEU A 104 7.37 14.47 -0.15
N HIS A 105 8.39 14.67 0.67
CA HIS A 105 8.55 15.84 1.53
C HIS A 105 9.47 16.89 0.92
N PHE A 106 9.12 18.16 1.14
CA PHE A 106 9.94 19.32 0.82
C PHE A 106 10.35 20.03 2.13
N GLU A 107 11.63 19.94 2.46
CA GLU A 107 12.24 20.41 3.72
C GLU A 107 13.39 21.39 3.48
N SER A 108 13.09 22.45 2.73
CA SER A 108 13.95 23.61 2.50
C SER A 108 13.34 24.86 3.13
N THR A 109 13.61 26.05 2.56
CA THR A 109 12.95 27.29 2.97
C THR A 109 11.45 27.26 2.62
N PRO A 110 10.58 27.95 3.38
CA PRO A 110 9.14 27.95 3.11
C PRO A 110 8.77 28.33 1.66
N ALA A 111 9.46 29.33 1.09
CA ALA A 111 9.24 29.74 -0.30
C ALA A 111 9.58 28.62 -1.29
N ARG A 112 10.74 27.96 -1.14
CA ARG A 112 11.13 26.82 -2.00
C ARG A 112 10.21 25.63 -1.81
N ASN A 113 9.77 25.35 -0.58
CA ASN A 113 8.84 24.24 -0.33
C ASN A 113 7.50 24.48 -1.03
N LEU A 114 7.00 25.72 -0.95
CA LEU A 114 5.76 26.12 -1.62
C LEU A 114 5.90 25.98 -3.14
N GLU A 115 6.96 26.55 -3.71
CA GLU A 115 7.24 26.49 -5.15
C GLU A 115 7.32 25.04 -5.65
N ARG A 116 8.11 24.19 -4.98
CA ARG A 116 8.25 22.77 -5.38
C ARG A 116 6.92 22.03 -5.35
N ARG A 117 6.08 22.28 -4.34
CA ARG A 117 4.75 21.70 -4.23
C ARG A 117 3.78 22.28 -5.28
N GLN A 118 3.90 23.57 -5.61
CA GLN A 118 3.52 24.29 -6.87
C GLN A 118 3.42 23.36 -8.08
N PHE A 119 4.56 22.78 -8.41
CA PHE A 119 4.72 21.98 -9.62
C PHE A 119 3.92 20.69 -9.64
N PHE A 120 3.41 20.21 -8.51
CA PHE A 120 2.63 18.96 -8.45
C PHE A 120 1.13 19.19 -8.60
N ASP A 121 0.62 20.38 -8.31
CA ASP A 121 -0.83 20.67 -8.32
C ASP A 121 -1.52 20.27 -9.65
N PRO A 122 -0.96 20.58 -10.84
CA PRO A 122 -1.59 20.22 -12.11
C PRO A 122 -1.58 18.72 -12.40
N HIS A 123 -0.80 17.93 -11.65
CA HIS A 123 -0.58 16.50 -11.89
C HIS A 123 -1.23 15.61 -10.85
N LEU A 124 -1.91 16.15 -9.82
CA LEU A 124 -2.43 15.34 -8.71
C LEU A 124 -3.46 14.30 -9.17
N GLU A 125 -4.31 14.63 -10.13
CA GLU A 125 -5.28 13.70 -10.70
C GLU A 125 -4.58 12.56 -11.47
N GLU A 126 -3.59 12.88 -12.29
CA GLU A 126 -2.78 11.90 -13.02
C GLU A 126 -2.04 10.96 -12.06
N ILE A 127 -1.39 11.51 -11.04
CA ILE A 127 -0.70 10.73 -10.01
C ILE A 127 -1.70 9.84 -9.25
N THR A 128 -2.88 10.37 -8.90
CA THR A 128 -3.96 9.61 -8.24
C THR A 128 -4.38 8.40 -9.06
N ASN A 129 -4.58 8.59 -10.37
CA ASN A 129 -4.96 7.51 -11.28
C ASN A 129 -3.86 6.45 -11.42
N LEU A 130 -2.58 6.86 -11.47
CA LEU A 130 -1.45 5.93 -11.55
C LEU A 130 -1.21 5.15 -10.27
N VAL A 131 -1.40 5.78 -9.11
CA VAL A 131 -1.19 5.16 -7.80
C VAL A 131 -2.39 4.29 -7.39
N GLY A 132 -3.59 4.64 -7.86
CA GLY A 132 -4.84 4.01 -7.43
C GLY A 132 -5.27 4.42 -6.01
N GLN A 133 -4.75 5.55 -5.52
CA GLN A 133 -5.06 6.15 -4.22
C GLN A 133 -5.16 7.66 -4.37
N ILE A 134 -6.03 8.30 -3.58
CA ILE A 134 -6.17 9.77 -3.59
C ILE A 134 -4.86 10.40 -3.11
N VAL A 135 -4.16 11.07 -4.02
CA VAL A 135 -2.95 11.82 -3.72
C VAL A 135 -3.31 13.26 -3.40
N LYS A 136 -2.78 13.73 -2.26
CA LYS A 136 -2.98 15.06 -1.69
C LYS A 136 -1.68 15.85 -1.79
N SER A 137 -1.78 17.18 -1.73
CA SER A 137 -0.64 18.08 -1.58
C SER A 137 -0.98 19.19 -0.59
N GLY A 138 0.04 19.74 0.09
CA GLY A 138 -0.20 20.72 1.15
C GLY A 138 0.88 20.77 2.23
N PRO A 139 0.62 21.51 3.32
CA PRO A 139 1.57 21.68 4.41
C PRO A 139 1.75 20.38 5.20
N LEU A 140 2.97 20.16 5.67
CA LEU A 140 3.25 19.26 6.79
C LEU A 140 3.06 20.06 8.09
N GLU A 141 2.53 19.43 9.14
CA GLU A 141 1.96 20.03 10.36
C GLU A 141 2.79 21.14 11.05
N ASN A 142 4.07 21.34 10.73
CA ASN A 142 4.91 22.40 11.29
C ASN A 142 5.97 22.95 10.29
N GLN A 143 6.41 24.20 10.51
CA GLN A 143 7.62 24.84 9.93
C GLN A 143 7.61 25.17 8.43
N GLY A 144 6.45 25.36 7.80
CA GLY A 144 6.39 25.71 6.37
C GLY A 144 6.95 24.62 5.45
N ARG A 145 7.04 23.39 5.96
CA ARG A 145 7.34 22.18 5.18
C ARG A 145 6.10 21.84 4.36
N MET A 146 6.33 21.32 3.18
CA MET A 146 5.27 20.94 2.25
C MET A 146 5.45 19.48 1.85
N ARG A 147 4.39 18.86 1.34
CA ARG A 147 4.43 17.48 0.88
C ARG A 147 3.39 17.17 -0.18
N VAL A 148 3.65 16.10 -0.91
CA VAL A 148 2.68 15.35 -1.71
C VAL A 148 2.58 13.97 -1.08
N TRP A 149 1.37 13.47 -0.80
CA TRP A 149 1.21 12.21 -0.07
C TRP A 149 -0.09 11.49 -0.35
N TYR A 150 -0.14 10.21 -0.03
CA TYR A 150 -1.38 9.45 0.12
C TYR A 150 -1.36 8.67 1.44
N GLU A 151 -2.53 8.20 1.85
CA GLU A 151 -2.71 7.52 3.13
C GLU A 151 -3.37 6.17 2.93
N HIS A 152 -2.92 5.18 3.69
CA HIS A 152 -3.63 3.93 3.90
C HIS A 152 -4.25 3.91 5.29
N LYS A 153 -5.46 3.36 5.39
CA LYS A 153 -6.09 3.10 6.68
C LYS A 153 -5.18 2.23 7.56
N ARG A 154 -5.17 2.50 8.87
CA ARG A 154 -4.46 1.68 9.85
C ARG A 154 -5.10 0.30 9.96
N GLU A 155 -4.32 -0.72 9.64
CA GLU A 155 -4.68 -2.15 9.70
C GLU A 155 -3.42 -2.95 10.08
N PRO A 156 -3.51 -4.14 10.69
CA PRO A 156 -2.34 -4.97 10.95
C PRO A 156 -1.47 -5.16 9.68
N ILE A 157 -0.15 -5.09 9.83
CA ILE A 157 0.78 -5.26 8.71
C ILE A 157 1.21 -6.73 8.67
N ASP A 158 0.72 -7.44 7.67
CA ASP A 158 1.18 -8.77 7.28
C ASP A 158 1.97 -8.70 5.96
N GLN A 159 2.35 -9.87 5.44
CA GLN A 159 3.11 -9.96 4.19
C GLN A 159 2.34 -9.40 2.98
N GLU A 160 1.02 -9.59 2.94
CA GLU A 160 0.17 -9.10 1.85
C GLU A 160 0.16 -7.57 1.85
N LYS A 161 -0.02 -6.94 3.02
CA LYS A 161 0.08 -5.49 3.17
C LYS A 161 1.45 -4.95 2.80
N ILE A 162 2.53 -5.63 3.16
CA ILE A 162 3.89 -5.25 2.75
C ILE A 162 4.00 -5.22 1.22
N ASN A 163 3.48 -6.24 0.53
CA ASN A 163 3.51 -6.29 -0.93
C ASN A 163 2.69 -5.15 -1.56
N ILE A 164 1.50 -4.87 -1.03
CA ILE A 164 0.66 -3.74 -1.46
C ILE A 164 1.40 -2.41 -1.27
N PHE A 165 2.07 -2.23 -0.12
CA PHE A 165 2.85 -1.02 0.14
C PHE A 165 4.01 -0.85 -0.84
N ILE A 166 4.73 -1.93 -1.18
CA ILE A 166 5.80 -1.91 -2.19
C ILE A 166 5.23 -1.49 -3.54
N GLU A 167 4.12 -2.11 -3.97
CA GLU A 167 3.49 -1.82 -5.26
C GLU A 167 3.00 -0.37 -5.34
N HIS A 168 2.21 0.07 -4.37
CA HIS A 168 1.65 1.42 -4.39
C HIS A 168 2.74 2.48 -4.25
N TYR A 169 3.74 2.24 -3.40
CA TYR A 169 4.77 3.24 -3.17
C TYR A 169 5.78 3.32 -4.31
N SER A 170 6.11 2.20 -4.95
CA SER A 170 6.90 2.23 -6.18
C SER A 170 6.17 2.98 -7.30
N ARG A 171 4.86 2.76 -7.48
CA ARG A 171 4.03 3.56 -8.42
C ARG A 171 4.03 5.04 -8.08
N PHE A 172 3.89 5.38 -6.80
CA PHE A 172 3.96 6.77 -6.35
C PHE A 172 5.31 7.39 -6.69
N MET A 173 6.43 6.75 -6.34
CA MET A 173 7.77 7.23 -6.67
C MET A 173 7.98 7.38 -8.19
N ILE A 174 7.50 6.43 -8.99
CA ILE A 174 7.57 6.47 -10.45
C ILE A 174 6.74 7.62 -11.02
N ALA A 175 5.54 7.86 -10.49
CA ALA A 175 4.67 8.94 -10.95
C ALA A 175 5.20 10.32 -10.55
N THR A 176 5.78 10.47 -9.36
CA THR A 176 6.28 11.76 -8.88
C THR A 176 7.69 12.10 -9.37
N TYR A 177 8.52 11.11 -9.68
CA TYR A 177 9.92 11.35 -10.06
C TYR A 177 10.10 12.23 -11.31
N PRO A 178 9.36 12.05 -12.44
CA PRO A 178 9.50 12.93 -13.60
C PRO A 178 9.19 14.40 -13.29
N ILE A 179 8.19 14.65 -12.44
CA ILE A 179 7.80 16.00 -12.01
C ILE A 179 8.91 16.57 -11.13
N LEU A 180 9.38 15.80 -10.14
CA LEU A 180 10.50 16.18 -9.28
C LEU A 180 11.76 16.51 -10.12
N ASN A 181 12.06 15.71 -11.14
CA ASN A 181 13.19 15.97 -12.01
C ASN A 181 13.06 17.28 -12.80
N LYS A 182 11.84 17.61 -13.28
CA LYS A 182 11.56 18.91 -13.94
C LYS A 182 11.75 20.09 -12.98
N VAL A 183 11.25 19.97 -11.74
CA VAL A 183 11.41 20.99 -10.70
C VAL A 183 12.88 21.38 -10.52
N TYR A 184 13.78 20.40 -10.47
CA TYR A 184 15.21 20.63 -10.25
C TYR A 184 16.03 20.85 -11.52
N SER A 185 15.44 20.69 -12.71
CA SER A 185 16.09 21.02 -13.98
C SER A 185 15.79 22.46 -14.44
N ASN A 186 14.76 23.09 -13.87
CA ASN A 186 14.31 24.46 -14.18
C ASN A 186 14.85 25.51 -13.20
N THR A 187 15.58 25.10 -12.17
CA THR A 187 16.22 25.95 -11.15
C THR A 187 17.73 25.93 -11.29
#